data_AF-A0A1X7R5J0-F1
#
_entry.id   AF-A0A1X7R5J0-F1
#
_cell.length_a   1.000
_cell.length_b   1.000
_cell.length_c   1.000
_cell.angle_alpha   90.00
_cell.angle_beta   90.00
_cell.angle_gamma   90.00
#
_symmetry.space_group_name_H-M   'P 1'
#
loop_
_entity.id
_entity.type
_entity.pdbx_description
1 polymer ?
#
loop_
_entity_poly.entity_id
_entity_poly.type
_entity_poly.pdbx_seq_one_letter_code
_entity_poly.pdbx_strand_id
1 'polypeptide(L)'
;MRLTYVQVRKITNAAIERYVSLNKHTTGSTVFQGTLYENIAMREMSQKLGMINLERVGGAHDGGVDVTGDWSVVPIYKKMERVLGPYRDKIPKRCTVNGARLTPIASKIESGSEILPLRALVQCKAFTSSKVTPKELRELVGTFGSLVTNSNRDKTVVIMCSPHLLTKDSLKLINGLRIPLIYLRIEMLQFLQGQEKYDFENSGKLINYFENEYAMRLLQGCRIDEWVKYDIYNKIDSRCKK
;
A
#
# COMPACT_ATOMS: atom_id res chain seq x y z
N MET A 1 -3.62 -23.56 8.66
CA MET A 1 -4.87 -22.92 9.15
C MET A 1 -4.96 -21.52 8.57
N ARG A 2 -5.97 -21.18 7.76
CA ARG A 2 -6.13 -19.81 7.21
C ARG A 2 -6.78 -18.93 8.26
N LEU A 3 -6.17 -17.81 8.59
CA LEU A 3 -6.73 -16.83 9.52
C LEU A 3 -7.81 -16.00 8.82
N THR A 4 -8.86 -15.63 9.55
CA THR A 4 -9.86 -14.65 9.09
C THR A 4 -9.29 -13.23 9.16
N TYR A 5 -9.86 -12.28 8.40
CA TYR A 5 -9.46 -10.88 8.45
C TYR A 5 -9.43 -10.32 9.88
N VAL A 6 -10.47 -10.62 10.67
CA VAL A 6 -10.57 -10.18 12.07
C VAL A 6 -9.42 -10.75 12.92
N GLN A 7 -9.02 -12.00 12.69
CA GLN A 7 -7.90 -12.62 13.40
C GLN A 7 -6.57 -11.97 13.02
N VAL A 8 -6.31 -11.76 11.72
CA VAL A 8 -5.11 -11.05 11.26
C VAL A 8 -5.08 -9.65 11.86
N ARG A 9 -6.23 -8.97 11.91
CA ARG A 9 -6.36 -7.64 12.50
C ARG A 9 -5.99 -7.58 13.96
N LYS A 10 -6.49 -8.51 14.77
CA LYS A 10 -6.10 -8.62 16.18
C LYS A 10 -4.59 -8.84 16.36
N ILE A 11 -3.98 -9.71 15.57
CA ILE A 11 -2.53 -9.98 15.63
C ILE A 11 -1.74 -8.71 15.31
N THR A 12 -2.10 -8.00 14.24
CA THR A 12 -1.42 -6.76 13.86
C THR A 12 -1.69 -5.61 14.84
N ASN A 13 -2.88 -5.55 15.45
CA ASN A 13 -3.20 -4.54 16.46
C ASN A 13 -2.34 -4.70 17.72
N ALA A 14 -1.95 -5.92 18.09
CA ALA A 14 -1.11 -6.17 19.25
C ALA A 14 0.24 -5.42 19.18
N ALA A 15 0.84 -5.28 17.99
CA ALA A 15 2.08 -4.52 17.80
C ALA A 15 1.86 -3.02 18.03
N ILE A 16 0.75 -2.48 17.53
CA ILE A 16 0.39 -1.07 17.70
C ILE A 16 0.06 -0.77 19.17
N GLU A 17 -0.72 -1.64 19.81
CA GLU A 17 -1.06 -1.53 21.24
C GLU A 17 0.19 -1.56 22.11
N ARG A 18 1.14 -2.45 21.82
CA ARG A 18 2.44 -2.50 22.50
C ARG A 18 3.23 -1.20 22.32
N TYR A 19 3.25 -0.64 21.11
CA TYR A 19 3.93 0.63 20.87
C TYR A 19 3.32 1.77 21.67
N VAL A 20 1.98 1.89 21.65
CA VAL A 20 1.23 2.90 22.41
C VAL A 20 1.49 2.75 23.91
N SER A 21 1.46 1.52 24.45
CA SER A 21 1.61 1.29 25.88
C SER A 21 3.00 1.62 26.41
N LEU A 22 4.05 1.37 25.62
CA LEU A 22 5.44 1.69 25.98
C LEU A 22 5.74 3.20 25.89
N ASN A 23 5.00 3.95 25.07
CA ASN A 23 5.29 5.36 24.76
C ASN A 23 4.18 6.32 25.24
N LYS A 24 3.40 5.94 26.26
CA LYS A 24 2.28 6.75 26.79
C LYS A 24 2.67 8.18 27.17
N HIS A 25 3.91 8.39 27.61
CA HIS A 25 4.43 9.68 28.08
C HIS A 25 4.83 10.63 26.95
N THR A 26 4.92 10.17 25.70
CA THR A 26 5.37 10.95 24.53
C THR A 26 4.30 11.03 23.44
N THR A 27 3.04 10.76 23.77
CA THR A 27 1.92 10.70 22.83
C THR A 27 1.70 12.00 22.03
N GLY A 28 2.05 13.15 22.59
CA GLY A 28 1.97 14.44 21.90
C GLY A 28 3.13 14.74 20.94
N SER A 29 4.19 13.92 20.93
CA SER A 29 5.37 14.18 20.09
C SER A 29 5.13 13.80 18.62
N THR A 30 5.74 14.54 17.70
CA THR A 30 5.69 14.26 16.26
C THR A 30 6.33 12.91 15.91
N VAL A 31 7.37 12.52 16.64
CA VAL A 31 8.03 11.21 16.49
C VAL A 31 7.08 10.08 16.86
N PHE A 32 6.36 10.22 17.98
CA PHE A 32 5.36 9.24 18.38
C PHE A 32 4.26 9.12 17.32
N GLN A 33 3.70 10.24 16.87
CA GLN A 33 2.61 10.25 15.89
C GLN A 33 3.05 9.67 14.54
N GLY A 34 4.26 9.99 14.08
CA GLY A 34 4.83 9.43 12.86
C GLY A 34 5.03 7.91 12.95
N THR A 35 5.68 7.46 14.02
CA THR A 35 5.90 6.02 14.25
C THR A 35 4.58 5.26 14.41
N LEU A 36 3.62 5.81 15.14
CA LEU A 36 2.29 5.22 15.27
C LEU A 36 1.63 5.07 13.89
N TYR A 37 1.72 6.10 13.06
CA TYR A 37 1.18 6.10 11.71
C TYR A 37 1.84 5.06 10.80
N GLU A 38 3.15 4.90 10.85
CA GLU A 38 3.87 3.86 10.10
C GLU A 38 3.37 2.45 10.46
N ASN A 39 3.16 2.16 11.75
CA ASN A 39 2.61 0.88 12.18
C ASN A 39 1.17 0.66 11.70
N ILE A 40 0.34 1.70 11.69
CA ILE A 40 -1.03 1.65 11.13
C ILE A 40 -0.97 1.37 9.62
N ALA A 41 -0.07 2.04 8.89
CA ALA A 41 0.09 1.82 7.46
C ALA A 41 0.51 0.36 7.16
N MET A 42 1.47 -0.18 7.90
CA MET A 42 1.89 -1.58 7.80
C MET A 42 0.73 -2.55 8.04
N ARG A 43 -0.06 -2.31 9.09
CA ARG A 43 -1.27 -3.10 9.38
C ARG A 43 -2.20 -3.15 8.17
N GLU A 44 -2.57 -1.99 7.63
CA GLU A 44 -3.54 -1.90 6.53
C GLU A 44 -3.00 -2.50 5.23
N MET A 45 -1.72 -2.25 4.90
CA MET A 45 -1.06 -2.85 3.74
C MET A 45 -0.99 -4.38 3.85
N SER A 46 -0.65 -4.91 5.03
CA SER A 46 -0.62 -6.35 5.26
C SER A 46 -2.00 -6.98 5.08
N GLN A 47 -3.01 -6.43 5.75
CA GLN A 47 -4.34 -7.03 5.78
C GLN A 47 -5.10 -6.87 4.46
N LYS A 48 -5.04 -5.67 3.86
CA LYS A 48 -5.88 -5.31 2.72
C LYS A 48 -5.18 -5.49 1.40
N LEU A 49 -3.85 -5.41 1.35
CA LEU A 49 -3.08 -5.63 0.11
C LEU A 49 -2.32 -6.97 0.15
N GLY A 50 -2.32 -7.69 1.26
CA GLY A 50 -1.62 -8.98 1.36
C GLY A 50 -0.10 -8.85 1.33
N MET A 51 0.43 -7.68 1.71
CA MET A 51 1.87 -7.45 1.80
C MET A 51 2.47 -8.20 2.99
N ILE A 52 3.68 -8.72 2.81
CA ILE A 52 4.43 -9.48 3.80
C ILE A 52 5.83 -8.88 3.98
N ASN A 53 6.57 -9.36 4.99
CA ASN A 53 7.92 -8.87 5.31
C ASN A 53 7.96 -7.33 5.46
N LEU A 54 6.88 -6.76 6.00
CA LEU A 54 6.79 -5.34 6.25
C LEU A 54 7.67 -5.00 7.44
N GLU A 55 8.64 -4.14 7.21
CA GLU A 55 9.63 -3.73 8.21
C GLU A 55 9.83 -2.22 8.15
N ARG A 56 9.87 -1.59 9.32
CA ARG A 56 10.28 -0.19 9.45
C ARG A 56 11.78 -0.12 9.25
N VAL A 57 12.21 0.71 8.32
CA VAL A 57 13.63 0.98 8.04
C VAL A 57 13.99 2.44 8.33
N GLY A 58 12.99 3.25 8.71
CA GLY A 58 13.14 4.69 8.87
C GLY A 58 14.07 5.13 10.01
N GLY A 59 14.90 6.14 9.73
CA GLY A 59 15.92 6.71 10.60
C GLY A 59 16.64 7.90 9.92
N ALA A 60 17.49 8.63 10.66
CA ALA A 60 18.30 9.66 10.03
C ALA A 60 19.16 9.03 8.91
N HIS A 61 18.96 9.48 7.66
CA HIS A 61 19.65 9.04 6.43
C HIS A 61 19.08 7.84 5.66
N ASP A 62 17.84 7.41 5.94
CA ASP A 62 17.12 6.34 5.20
C ASP A 62 16.71 6.69 3.74
N GLY A 63 17.04 7.89 3.28
CA GLY A 63 16.70 8.37 1.96
C GLY A 63 15.21 8.65 1.77
N GLY A 64 14.38 8.67 2.81
CA GLY A 64 12.94 8.94 2.74
C GLY A 64 12.05 7.70 2.58
N VAL A 65 12.56 6.50 2.83
CA VAL A 65 11.77 5.26 2.95
C VAL A 65 11.56 4.96 4.43
N ASP A 66 10.30 4.92 4.87
CA ASP A 66 9.96 4.60 6.25
C ASP A 66 9.75 3.09 6.45
N VAL A 67 9.17 2.42 5.44
CA VAL A 67 8.82 1.00 5.47
C VAL A 67 9.21 0.31 4.16
N THR A 68 9.71 -0.91 4.26
CA THR A 68 9.88 -1.82 3.11
C THR A 68 9.05 -3.08 3.27
N GLY A 69 8.76 -3.78 2.17
CA GLY A 69 8.22 -5.14 2.23
C GLY A 69 8.04 -5.77 0.87
N ASP A 70 7.34 -6.90 0.84
CA ASP A 70 7.10 -7.69 -0.36
C ASP A 70 5.60 -7.78 -0.67
N TRP A 71 5.25 -7.54 -1.93
CA TRP A 71 3.86 -7.57 -2.39
C TRP A 71 3.67 -8.58 -3.51
N SER A 72 3.17 -9.77 -3.16
CA SER A 72 2.74 -10.75 -4.15
C SER A 72 1.32 -10.44 -4.62
N VAL A 73 1.18 -10.04 -5.87
CA VAL A 73 -0.12 -9.73 -6.49
C VAL A 73 -0.84 -10.99 -6.97
N VAL A 74 -0.11 -12.11 -7.16
CA VAL A 74 -0.65 -13.37 -7.70
C VAL A 74 -1.84 -13.93 -6.89
N PRO A 75 -1.81 -13.97 -5.53
CA PRO A 75 -2.96 -14.42 -4.75
C PRO A 75 -4.21 -13.56 -4.96
N ILE A 76 -4.03 -12.23 -5.09
CA ILE A 76 -5.13 -11.31 -5.38
C ILE A 76 -5.70 -11.60 -6.77
N TYR A 77 -4.86 -11.64 -7.80
CA TYR A 77 -5.28 -11.96 -9.17
C TYR A 77 -6.11 -13.24 -9.23
N LYS A 78 -5.59 -14.34 -8.66
CA LYS A 78 -6.29 -15.64 -8.65
C LYS A 78 -7.62 -15.60 -7.91
N LYS A 79 -7.70 -14.84 -6.81
CA LYS A 79 -8.96 -14.69 -6.06
C LYS A 79 -9.96 -13.82 -6.82
N MET A 80 -9.50 -12.74 -7.45
CA MET A 80 -10.34 -11.87 -8.28
C MET A 80 -10.95 -12.63 -9.46
N GLU A 81 -10.14 -13.45 -10.14
CA GLU A 81 -10.59 -14.32 -11.23
C GLU A 81 -11.68 -15.30 -10.78
N ARG A 82 -11.55 -15.89 -9.58
CA ARG A 82 -12.58 -16.78 -9.02
C ARG A 82 -13.88 -16.06 -8.63
N VAL A 83 -13.76 -14.85 -8.08
CA VAL A 83 -14.91 -14.11 -7.51
C VAL A 83 -15.69 -13.37 -8.59
N LEU A 84 -15.00 -12.77 -9.55
CA LEU A 84 -15.59 -11.88 -10.55
C LEU A 84 -15.43 -12.39 -11.98
N GLY A 85 -14.84 -13.57 -12.17
CA GLY A 85 -14.55 -14.12 -13.49
C GLY A 85 -13.32 -13.50 -14.16
N PRO A 86 -13.03 -13.90 -15.41
CA PRO A 86 -11.92 -13.36 -16.17
C PRO A 86 -12.05 -11.85 -16.35
N TYR A 87 -10.91 -11.17 -16.43
CA TYR A 87 -10.89 -9.74 -16.75
C TYR A 87 -11.47 -9.52 -18.15
N ARG A 88 -12.44 -8.59 -18.27
CA ARG A 88 -13.25 -8.44 -19.49
C ARG A 88 -12.44 -7.83 -20.64
N ASP A 89 -11.54 -6.93 -20.32
CA ASP A 89 -10.75 -6.20 -21.32
C ASP A 89 -9.50 -6.99 -21.68
N LYS A 90 -9.07 -6.84 -22.93
CA LYS A 90 -7.84 -7.47 -23.40
C LYS A 90 -6.63 -6.89 -22.66
N ILE A 91 -5.91 -7.73 -21.93
CA ILE A 91 -4.66 -7.36 -21.27
C ILE A 91 -3.54 -7.30 -22.32
N PRO A 92 -2.85 -6.17 -22.49
CA PRO A 92 -1.79 -6.06 -23.47
C PRO A 92 -0.54 -6.84 -23.03
N LYS A 93 0.14 -7.52 -23.96
CA LYS A 93 1.43 -8.19 -23.69
C LYS A 93 2.57 -7.22 -23.36
N ARG A 94 2.44 -5.96 -23.80
CA ARG A 94 3.36 -4.86 -23.52
C ARG A 94 2.61 -3.55 -23.72
N CYS A 95 2.90 -2.55 -22.91
CA CYS A 95 2.35 -1.21 -23.06
C CYS A 95 3.45 -0.16 -22.84
N THR A 96 3.13 1.08 -23.21
CA THR A 96 4.01 2.23 -23.03
C THR A 96 3.28 3.27 -22.19
N VAL A 97 3.94 3.77 -21.15
CA VAL A 97 3.45 4.82 -20.26
C VAL A 97 4.48 5.91 -20.16
N ASN A 98 4.10 7.14 -20.53
CA ASN A 98 4.98 8.31 -20.47
C ASN A 98 6.34 8.09 -21.18
N GLY A 99 6.38 7.21 -22.20
CA GLY A 99 7.59 6.84 -22.94
C GLY A 99 8.39 5.65 -22.36
N ALA A 100 8.01 5.12 -21.19
CA ALA A 100 8.58 3.91 -20.62
C ALA A 100 7.78 2.67 -21.04
N ARG A 101 8.47 1.57 -21.37
CA ARG A 101 7.85 0.29 -21.76
C ARG A 101 7.76 -0.62 -20.55
N LEU A 102 6.61 -1.27 -20.37
CA LEU A 102 6.39 -2.26 -19.32
C LEU A 102 5.48 -3.38 -19.81
N THR A 103 5.47 -4.50 -19.10
CA THR A 103 4.53 -5.61 -19.32
C THR A 103 3.65 -5.78 -18.08
N PRO A 104 2.31 -5.70 -18.22
CA PRO A 104 1.38 -5.91 -17.11
C PRO A 104 1.61 -7.25 -16.41
N ILE A 105 1.49 -7.26 -15.09
CA ILE A 105 1.73 -8.46 -14.27
C ILE A 105 0.75 -9.58 -14.64
N ALA A 106 -0.53 -9.27 -14.82
CA ALA A 106 -1.53 -10.25 -15.23
C ALA A 106 -1.16 -10.95 -16.55
N SER A 107 -0.64 -10.22 -17.54
CA SER A 107 -0.18 -10.83 -18.79
C SER A 107 0.96 -11.82 -18.57
N LYS A 108 1.86 -11.57 -17.62
CA LYS A 108 2.95 -12.51 -17.26
C LYS A 108 2.40 -13.75 -16.54
N ILE A 109 1.38 -13.57 -15.69
CA ILE A 109 0.68 -14.69 -15.03
C ILE A 109 0.02 -15.59 -16.08
N GLU A 110 -0.72 -15.00 -17.02
CA GLU A 110 -1.41 -15.74 -18.10
C GLU A 110 -0.44 -16.49 -19.02
N SER A 111 0.77 -15.96 -19.24
CA SER A 111 1.82 -16.67 -19.99
C SER A 111 2.54 -17.77 -19.19
N GLY A 112 2.10 -18.04 -17.95
CA GLY A 112 2.71 -19.05 -17.08
C GLY A 112 4.10 -18.66 -16.55
N SER A 113 4.48 -17.38 -16.63
CA SER A 113 5.75 -16.92 -16.10
C SER A 113 5.73 -16.91 -14.57
N GLU A 114 6.85 -17.27 -13.96
CA GLU A 114 7.03 -17.12 -12.52
C GLU A 114 7.04 -15.63 -12.15
N ILE A 115 6.19 -15.25 -11.20
CA ILE A 115 6.06 -13.87 -10.74
C ILE A 115 6.60 -13.77 -9.32
N LEU A 116 7.75 -13.12 -9.19
CA LEU A 116 8.30 -12.75 -7.90
C LEU A 116 7.44 -11.62 -7.28
N PRO A 117 7.36 -11.56 -5.93
CA PRO A 117 6.77 -10.43 -5.24
C PRO A 117 7.39 -9.10 -5.69
N LEU A 118 6.57 -8.07 -5.79
CA LEU A 118 7.05 -6.71 -5.99
C LEU A 118 7.69 -6.21 -4.69
N ARG A 119 8.87 -5.62 -4.77
CA ARG A 119 9.43 -4.87 -3.64
C ARG A 119 8.57 -3.64 -3.40
N ALA A 120 8.14 -3.40 -2.17
CA ALA A 120 7.45 -2.19 -1.76
C ALA A 120 8.42 -1.25 -1.05
N LEU A 121 8.51 -0.01 -1.54
CA LEU A 121 9.18 1.10 -0.86
C LEU A 121 8.12 2.09 -0.42
N VAL A 122 7.97 2.31 0.88
CA VAL A 122 6.85 3.04 1.45
C VAL A 122 7.36 4.26 2.20
N GLN A 123 6.77 5.41 1.89
CA GLN A 123 6.92 6.64 2.67
C GLN A 123 5.59 6.98 3.34
N CYS A 124 5.67 7.31 4.61
CA CYS A 124 4.56 7.61 5.51
C CYS A 124 4.64 9.08 5.92
N LYS A 125 3.58 9.83 5.63
CA LYS A 125 3.50 11.25 5.98
C LYS A 125 2.23 11.53 6.79
N ALA A 126 2.39 11.48 8.10
CA ALA A 126 1.37 11.80 9.11
C ALA A 126 1.17 13.32 9.27
N PHE A 127 0.85 14.01 8.17
CA PHE A 127 0.47 15.43 8.25
C PHE A 127 -0.74 15.61 9.16
N THR A 128 -0.79 16.72 9.89
CA THR A 128 -1.88 17.03 10.81
C THR A 128 -3.07 17.72 10.12
N SER A 129 -2.84 18.41 9.01
CA SER A 129 -3.91 19.11 8.28
C SER A 129 -3.66 19.35 6.79
N SER A 130 -2.42 19.20 6.29
CA SER A 130 -2.07 19.53 4.91
C SER A 130 -2.24 18.36 3.94
N LYS A 131 -2.74 18.67 2.75
CA LYS A 131 -2.70 17.78 1.60
C LYS A 131 -1.25 17.46 1.22
N VAL A 132 -1.02 16.28 0.66
CA VAL A 132 0.31 15.89 0.15
C VAL A 132 0.60 16.69 -1.11
N THR A 133 1.72 17.42 -1.12
CA THR A 133 2.09 18.37 -2.17
C THR A 133 3.10 17.73 -3.16
N PRO A 134 3.40 18.41 -4.27
CA PRO A 134 4.44 17.96 -5.19
C PRO A 134 5.83 17.85 -4.55
N LYS A 135 6.11 18.54 -3.44
CA LYS A 135 7.41 18.49 -2.76
C LYS A 135 7.71 17.08 -2.23
N GLU A 136 6.81 16.54 -1.42
CA GLU A 136 6.99 15.22 -0.81
C GLU A 136 7.09 14.12 -1.87
N LEU A 137 6.30 14.24 -2.94
CA LEU A 137 6.32 13.29 -4.04
C LEU A 137 7.64 13.35 -4.83
N ARG A 138 8.22 14.53 -5.03
CA ARG A 138 9.54 14.66 -5.69
C ARG A 138 10.66 14.07 -4.84
N GLU A 139 10.60 14.25 -3.52
CA GLU A 139 11.54 13.60 -2.60
C GLU A 139 11.46 12.08 -2.78
N LEU A 140 10.26 11.50 -2.72
CA LEU A 140 10.03 10.07 -2.92
C LEU A 140 10.47 9.55 -4.31
N VAL A 141 10.25 10.34 -5.37
CA VAL A 141 10.75 10.02 -6.72
C VAL A 141 12.28 9.98 -6.75
N GLY A 142 12.94 10.91 -6.06
CA GLY A 142 14.39 10.94 -5.92
C GLY A 142 14.92 9.69 -5.21
N THR A 143 14.28 9.30 -4.10
CA THR A 143 14.55 8.07 -3.36
C THR A 143 14.44 6.83 -4.24
N PHE A 144 13.38 6.73 -5.04
CA PHE A 144 13.24 5.62 -5.98
C PHE A 144 14.38 5.60 -7.00
N GLY A 145 14.74 6.77 -7.55
CA GLY A 145 15.83 6.89 -8.49
C GLY A 145 17.20 6.48 -7.93
N SER A 146 17.44 6.67 -6.63
CA SER A 146 18.69 6.27 -5.97
C SER A 146 18.71 4.80 -5.56
N LEU A 147 17.57 4.22 -5.17
CA LEU A 147 17.48 2.86 -4.64
C LEU A 147 17.17 1.79 -5.69
N VAL A 148 16.57 2.17 -6.82
CA VAL A 148 16.00 1.23 -7.80
C VAL A 148 16.67 1.38 -9.15
N THR A 149 17.38 0.34 -9.56
CA THR A 149 18.00 0.26 -10.89
C THR A 149 16.94 0.13 -11.98
N ASN A 150 17.30 0.49 -13.22
CA ASN A 150 16.38 0.45 -14.36
C ASN A 150 15.74 -0.94 -14.59
N SER A 151 16.48 -2.02 -14.36
CA SER A 151 15.99 -3.40 -14.51
C SER A 151 15.00 -3.84 -13.43
N ASN A 152 14.92 -3.11 -12.32
CA ASN A 152 14.04 -3.39 -11.19
C ASN A 152 12.81 -2.48 -11.11
N ARG A 153 12.65 -1.51 -12.03
CA ARG A 153 11.54 -0.54 -12.00
C ARG A 153 10.16 -1.21 -12.07
N ASP A 154 10.02 -2.26 -12.87
CA ASP A 154 8.76 -3.03 -12.97
C ASP A 154 8.62 -4.12 -11.90
N LYS A 155 9.59 -4.22 -10.99
CA LYS A 155 9.63 -5.17 -9.88
C LYS A 155 9.54 -4.46 -8.52
N THR A 156 9.41 -3.14 -8.52
CA THR A 156 9.36 -2.34 -7.29
C THR A 156 8.22 -1.34 -7.41
N VAL A 157 7.34 -1.29 -6.41
CA VAL A 157 6.32 -0.26 -6.27
C VAL A 157 6.72 0.74 -5.20
N VAL A 158 6.38 2.00 -5.44
CA VAL A 158 6.55 3.08 -4.48
C VAL A 158 5.20 3.44 -3.91
N ILE A 159 5.10 3.55 -2.60
CA ILE A 159 3.84 3.80 -1.92
C ILE A 159 3.97 5.05 -1.07
N MET A 160 3.11 6.03 -1.29
CA MET A 160 2.95 7.19 -0.41
C MET A 160 1.71 7.00 0.45
N CYS A 161 1.88 6.95 1.76
CA CYS A 161 0.81 6.83 2.75
C CYS A 161 0.59 8.19 3.44
N SER A 162 -0.64 8.71 3.45
CA SER A 162 -1.00 9.91 4.24
C SER A 162 -2.48 9.91 4.66
N PRO A 163 -2.87 10.51 5.80
CA PRO A 163 -4.29 10.65 6.16
C PRO A 163 -5.05 11.65 5.28
N HIS A 164 -4.33 12.51 4.56
CA HIS A 164 -4.93 13.57 3.76
C HIS A 164 -5.04 13.19 2.28
N LEU A 165 -5.55 14.12 1.47
CA LEU A 165 -5.66 13.94 0.02
C LEU A 165 -4.41 14.48 -0.69
N LEU A 166 -4.20 14.03 -1.91
CA LEU A 166 -3.29 14.69 -2.86
C LEU A 166 -3.85 16.08 -3.24
N THR A 167 -2.97 17.05 -3.49
CA THR A 167 -3.36 18.27 -4.21
C THR A 167 -3.64 17.96 -5.70
N LYS A 168 -4.30 18.87 -6.42
CA LYS A 168 -4.49 18.73 -7.88
C LYS A 168 -3.15 18.66 -8.62
N ASP A 169 -2.18 19.47 -8.19
CA ASP A 169 -0.84 19.49 -8.78
C ASP A 169 -0.07 18.20 -8.49
N SER A 170 -0.24 17.65 -7.29
CA SER A 170 0.31 16.34 -6.93
C SER A 170 -0.25 15.23 -7.81
N LEU A 171 -1.57 15.23 -8.04
CA LEU A 171 -2.22 14.26 -8.92
C LEU A 171 -1.71 14.37 -10.36
N LYS A 172 -1.57 15.60 -10.88
CA LYS A 172 -0.99 15.86 -12.20
C LYS A 172 0.46 15.39 -12.29
N LEU A 173 1.26 15.65 -11.25
CA LEU A 173 2.65 15.21 -11.17
C LEU A 173 2.76 13.68 -11.23
N ILE A 174 2.07 12.95 -10.34
CA ILE A 174 2.26 11.50 -10.22
C ILE A 174 1.86 10.74 -11.48
N ASN A 175 0.84 11.21 -12.21
CA ASN A 175 0.39 10.60 -13.47
C ASN A 175 1.37 10.82 -14.63
N GLY A 176 2.22 11.85 -14.55
CA GLY A 176 3.30 12.07 -15.52
C GLY A 176 4.57 11.26 -15.22
N LEU A 177 4.64 10.55 -14.10
CA LEU A 177 5.83 9.82 -13.71
C LEU A 177 5.99 8.52 -14.52
N ARG A 178 7.24 8.08 -14.63
CA ARG A 178 7.62 6.79 -15.23
C ARG A 178 7.82 5.69 -14.19
N ILE A 179 7.35 5.88 -12.95
CA ILE A 179 7.56 4.94 -11.84
C ILE A 179 6.19 4.43 -11.38
N PRO A 180 6.07 3.16 -10.94
CA PRO A 180 4.83 2.63 -10.39
C PRO A 180 4.62 3.20 -8.98
N LEU A 181 3.78 4.24 -8.89
CA LEU A 181 3.45 4.91 -7.64
C LEU A 181 2.02 4.63 -7.25
N ILE A 182 1.83 4.20 -6.00
CA ILE A 182 0.53 4.01 -5.36
C ILE A 182 0.40 5.02 -4.23
N TYR A 183 -0.77 5.63 -4.13
CA TYR A 183 -1.15 6.50 -3.04
C TYR A 183 -2.20 5.83 -2.17
N LEU A 184 -1.89 5.70 -0.88
CA LEU A 184 -2.79 5.17 0.12
C LEU A 184 -3.23 6.28 1.06
N ARG A 185 -4.54 6.51 1.13
CA ARG A 185 -5.11 7.37 2.17
C ARG A 185 -5.47 6.51 3.37
N ILE A 186 -4.71 6.60 4.45
CA ILE A 186 -4.91 5.81 5.67
C ILE A 186 -5.15 6.78 6.82
N GLU A 187 -6.23 6.62 7.56
CA GLU A 187 -6.53 7.48 8.70
C GLU A 187 -5.53 7.30 9.84
N MET A 188 -5.44 8.33 10.70
CA MET A 188 -4.81 8.19 12.01
C MET A 188 -5.71 7.36 12.94
N LEU A 189 -5.13 6.78 13.99
CA LEU A 189 -5.94 6.26 15.08
C LEU A 189 -6.60 7.41 15.85
N GLN A 190 -7.88 7.27 16.14
CA GLN A 190 -8.62 8.20 16.96
C GLN A 190 -8.39 7.89 18.44
N PHE A 191 -8.10 8.92 19.23
CA PHE A 191 -8.02 8.81 20.68
C PHE A 191 -9.40 9.08 21.30
N LEU A 192 -9.97 8.08 21.96
CA LEU A 192 -11.26 8.16 22.63
C LEU A 192 -11.07 8.73 24.03
N GLN A 193 -11.21 10.06 24.17
CA GLN A 193 -10.99 10.76 25.44
C GLN A 193 -11.77 10.14 26.61
N GLY A 194 -13.04 9.76 26.40
CA GLY A 194 -13.87 9.16 27.45
C GLY A 194 -13.44 7.76 27.91
N GLN A 195 -12.53 7.10 27.21
CA GLN A 195 -12.00 5.77 27.56
C GLN A 195 -10.47 5.77 27.72
N GLU A 196 -9.82 6.95 27.60
CA GLU A 196 -8.38 7.16 27.63
C GLU A 196 -7.57 6.15 26.79
N LYS A 197 -8.10 5.77 25.62
CA LYS A 197 -7.46 4.78 24.74
C LYS A 197 -7.68 5.09 23.26
N TYR A 198 -6.83 4.51 22.42
CA TYR A 198 -7.00 4.56 20.97
C TYR A 198 -8.04 3.55 20.47
N ASP A 199 -8.79 3.92 19.43
CA ASP A 199 -9.76 3.04 18.78
C ASP A 199 -9.11 2.18 17.68
N PHE A 200 -8.51 1.06 18.07
CA PHE A 200 -7.83 0.16 17.14
C PHE A 200 -8.77 -0.56 16.16
N GLU A 201 -10.06 -0.65 16.47
CA GLU A 201 -11.04 -1.43 15.71
C GLU A 201 -11.78 -0.58 14.68
N ASN A 202 -12.13 0.66 15.01
CA ASN A 202 -12.92 1.49 14.11
C ASN A 202 -12.13 2.59 13.40
N SER A 203 -10.90 2.89 13.84
CA SER A 203 -10.04 3.91 13.24
C SER A 203 -8.74 3.37 12.64
N GLY A 204 -7.92 4.24 12.04
CA GLY A 204 -6.67 3.85 11.38
C GLY A 204 -6.87 3.10 10.07
N LYS A 205 -7.97 3.34 9.34
CA LYS A 205 -8.37 2.52 8.21
C LYS A 205 -7.81 3.07 6.89
N LEU A 206 -7.46 2.18 5.97
CA LEU A 206 -7.31 2.52 4.54
C LEU A 206 -8.67 2.96 3.99
N ILE A 207 -8.73 4.22 3.57
CA ILE A 207 -9.92 4.91 3.04
C ILE A 207 -9.89 4.98 1.51
N ASN A 208 -8.70 5.17 0.93
CA ASN A 208 -8.58 5.30 -0.52
C ASN A 208 -7.31 4.62 -1.02
N TYR A 209 -7.44 3.94 -2.14
CA TYR A 209 -6.37 3.35 -2.92
C TYR A 209 -6.34 4.03 -4.29
N PHE A 210 -5.18 4.53 -4.70
CA PHE A 210 -5.01 5.19 -5.99
C PHE A 210 -3.70 4.75 -6.65
N GLU A 211 -3.77 4.38 -7.92
CA GLU A 211 -2.63 4.05 -8.76
C GLU A 211 -2.36 5.22 -9.70
N ASN A 212 -1.09 5.63 -9.84
CA ASN A 212 -0.74 6.50 -10.95
C ASN A 212 -0.82 5.75 -12.29
N GLU A 213 -0.78 6.47 -13.41
CA GLU A 213 -0.89 5.87 -14.76
C GLU A 213 0.08 4.68 -14.96
N TYR A 214 1.30 4.76 -14.44
CA TYR A 214 2.27 3.68 -14.56
C TYR A 214 1.88 2.44 -13.75
N ALA A 215 1.55 2.61 -12.46
CA ALA A 215 1.10 1.52 -11.59
C ALA A 215 -0.18 0.87 -12.14
N MET A 216 -1.11 1.68 -12.64
CA MET A 216 -2.35 1.21 -13.26
C MET A 216 -2.08 0.30 -14.47
N ARG A 217 -1.15 0.67 -15.35
CA ARG A 217 -0.77 -0.21 -16.47
C ARG A 217 0.02 -1.44 -16.02
N LEU A 218 0.87 -1.32 -15.02
CA LEU A 218 1.64 -2.45 -14.48
C LEU A 218 0.72 -3.48 -13.82
N LEU A 219 -0.31 -3.03 -13.09
CA LEU A 219 -1.27 -3.85 -12.37
C LEU A 219 -2.55 -4.14 -13.19
N GLN A 220 -2.59 -3.74 -14.46
CA GLN A 220 -3.73 -3.95 -15.33
C GLN A 220 -4.13 -5.43 -15.36
N GLY A 221 -5.42 -5.70 -15.12
CA GLY A 221 -5.97 -7.06 -15.03
C GLY A 221 -5.82 -7.73 -13.66
N CYS A 222 -5.02 -7.20 -12.74
CA CYS A 222 -4.95 -7.66 -11.35
C CYS A 222 -6.12 -7.16 -10.50
N ARG A 223 -6.80 -6.08 -10.92
CA ARG A 223 -8.04 -5.54 -10.33
C ARG A 223 -7.87 -5.17 -8.86
N ILE A 224 -6.75 -4.54 -8.49
CA ILE A 224 -6.46 -4.17 -7.10
C ILE A 224 -7.41 -3.10 -6.58
N ASP A 225 -7.78 -2.14 -7.42
CA ASP A 225 -8.77 -1.11 -7.11
C ASP A 225 -10.14 -1.72 -6.74
N GLU A 226 -10.63 -2.68 -7.53
CA GLU A 226 -11.87 -3.41 -7.24
C GLU A 226 -11.75 -4.31 -6.01
N TRP A 227 -10.58 -4.93 -5.82
CA TRP A 227 -10.27 -5.74 -4.64
C TRP A 227 -10.43 -4.93 -3.34
N VAL A 228 -9.89 -3.71 -3.32
CA VAL A 228 -10.03 -2.80 -2.17
C VAL A 228 -11.45 -2.23 -2.09
N LYS A 229 -12.00 -1.73 -3.20
CA LYS A 229 -13.32 -1.07 -3.25
C LYS A 229 -14.47 -1.97 -2.80
N TYR A 230 -14.42 -3.26 -3.12
CA TYR A 230 -15.47 -4.23 -2.79
C TYR A 230 -15.11 -5.13 -1.61
N ASP A 231 -14.09 -4.77 -0.84
CA ASP A 231 -13.60 -5.49 0.34
C ASP A 231 -13.42 -7.00 0.09
N ILE A 232 -12.90 -7.38 -1.08
CA ILE A 232 -12.79 -8.79 -1.49
C ILE A 232 -11.79 -9.53 -0.60
N TYR A 233 -10.84 -8.81 0.02
CA TYR A 233 -9.97 -9.35 1.06
C TYR A 233 -10.73 -9.98 2.24
N ASN A 234 -11.95 -9.51 2.55
CA ASN A 234 -12.79 -10.05 3.62
C ASN A 234 -13.63 -11.26 3.20
N LYS A 235 -13.86 -11.46 1.90
CA LYS A 235 -14.74 -12.52 1.41
C LYS A 235 -14.07 -13.89 1.61
N ILE A 236 -14.74 -14.78 2.33
CA ILE A 236 -14.33 -16.19 2.47
C ILE A 236 -14.51 -16.85 1.10
N ASP A 237 -13.53 -17.66 0.69
CA ASP A 237 -13.60 -18.44 -0.56
C ASP A 237 -14.75 -19.45 -0.42
N SER A 238 -15.88 -19.18 -1.07
CA SER A 238 -17.14 -19.93 -0.91
C SER A 238 -17.06 -21.38 -1.41
N ARG A 239 -15.93 -21.80 -2.00
CA ARG A 239 -15.70 -23.18 -2.47
C ARG A 239 -14.97 -24.10 -1.49
N CYS A 240 -14.60 -23.65 -0.28
CA CYS A 240 -14.09 -24.55 0.77
C CYS A 240 -15.18 -25.21 1.62
N LYS A 241 -16.47 -25.08 1.24
CA LYS A 241 -17.59 -25.87 1.78
C LYS A 241 -18.06 -26.89 0.75
N LYS A 242 -17.20 -27.85 0.39
CA LYS A 242 -17.58 -29.16 -0.13
C LYS A 242 -16.53 -30.16 0.31
#